data_AF-A0A2D4QW88-F1
#
_entry.id   AF-A0A2D4QW88-F1
#
_cell.length_a   1.000
_cell.length_b   1.000
_cell.length_c   1.000
_cell.angle_alpha   90.00
_cell.angle_beta   90.00
_cell.angle_gamma   90.00
#
_symmetry.space_group_name_H-M   'P 1'
#
loop_
_entity.id
_entity.type
_entity.pdbx_description
1 polymer ?
#
loop_
_entity_poly.entity_id
_entity_poly.type
_entity_poly.pdbx_seq_one_letter_code
_entity_poly.pdbx_strand_id
1 'polypeptide(L)'
;MSEEQKPAETPAEQPAGDVPQTGLSVGDLQNIAMIFDVASRRGAFKADEMATVGTVYNKLKAFLDTLPKPEGEPGPTPQTPATEMPADAPAIEPQGENK
;
A
#
# COMPACT_ATOMS: atom_id res chain seq x y z
N MET A 1 -37.30 -31.23 -44.56
CA MET A 1 -35.92 -30.90 -44.14
C MET A 1 -35.72 -29.46 -44.58
N SER A 2 -36.25 -28.45 -43.87
CA SER A 2 -35.94 -27.97 -42.51
C SER A 2 -34.50 -27.51 -42.35
N GLU A 3 -34.39 -26.30 -41.80
CA GLU A 3 -33.21 -25.50 -41.45
C GLU A 3 -32.32 -24.96 -42.57
N GLU A 4 -32.27 -23.62 -42.69
CA GLU A 4 -31.04 -22.86 -42.41
C GLU A 4 -31.43 -21.38 -42.15
N GLN A 5 -31.65 -21.04 -40.88
CA GLN A 5 -30.77 -20.25 -40.01
C GLN A 5 -30.79 -18.73 -40.25
N LYS A 6 -31.55 -18.11 -39.35
CA LYS A 6 -31.50 -16.71 -38.93
C LYS A 6 -30.04 -16.29 -38.65
N PRO A 7 -29.55 -15.16 -39.18
CA PRO A 7 -28.31 -14.58 -38.68
C PRO A 7 -28.54 -14.16 -37.24
N ALA A 8 -27.81 -14.79 -36.32
CA ALA A 8 -27.69 -14.30 -34.95
C ALA A 8 -26.94 -12.97 -35.00
N GLU A 9 -27.58 -11.91 -34.51
CA GLU A 9 -26.91 -10.67 -34.14
C GLU A 9 -25.92 -11.00 -33.02
N THR A 10 -24.65 -11.09 -33.36
CA THR A 10 -23.54 -11.03 -32.41
C THR A 10 -23.60 -9.65 -31.73
N PRO A 11 -23.69 -9.57 -30.39
CA PRO A 11 -23.57 -8.30 -29.70
C PRO A 11 -22.25 -7.64 -30.10
N ALA A 12 -22.34 -6.38 -30.52
CA ALA A 12 -21.20 -5.55 -30.84
C ALA A 12 -20.18 -5.65 -29.70
N GLU A 13 -19.02 -6.22 -30.01
CA GLU A 13 -17.84 -6.14 -29.16
C GLU A 13 -17.47 -4.66 -29.12
N GLN A 14 -17.88 -4.02 -28.03
CA GLN A 14 -17.57 -2.63 -27.73
C GLN A 14 -16.04 -2.51 -27.82
N PRO A 15 -15.47 -1.58 -28.59
CA PRO A 15 -14.04 -1.40 -28.60
C PRO A 15 -13.65 -1.14 -27.15
N ALA A 16 -12.90 -2.06 -26.55
CA ALA A 16 -12.15 -1.79 -25.35
C ALA A 16 -11.23 -0.64 -25.75
N GLY A 17 -11.65 0.58 -25.42
CA GLY A 17 -10.90 1.77 -25.70
C GLY A 17 -9.50 1.53 -25.15
N ASP A 18 -8.52 1.57 -26.04
CA ASP A 18 -7.12 1.68 -25.72
C ASP A 18 -6.94 3.02 -25.02
N VAL A 19 -7.33 3.07 -23.74
CA VAL A 19 -6.97 4.17 -22.87
C VAL A 19 -5.47 3.98 -22.69
N PRO A 20 -4.64 4.91 -23.17
CA PRO A 20 -3.21 4.69 -23.13
C PRO A 20 -2.82 4.46 -21.67
N GLN A 21 -2.18 3.32 -21.38
CA GLN A 21 -1.65 2.96 -20.05
C GLN A 21 -0.53 3.92 -19.59
N THR A 22 -0.35 5.05 -20.26
CA THR A 22 0.65 6.09 -19.97
C THR A 22 0.19 7.07 -18.88
N GLY A 23 -1.05 6.95 -18.39
CA GLY A 23 -1.58 7.74 -17.28
C GLY A 23 -1.35 7.07 -15.91
N LEU A 24 -0.99 7.87 -14.90
CA LEU A 24 -0.93 7.41 -13.51
C LEU A 24 -2.34 7.16 -12.98
N SER A 25 -2.57 6.02 -12.32
CA SER A 25 -3.82 5.71 -11.64
C SER A 25 -3.82 6.18 -10.18
N VAL A 26 -5.00 6.21 -9.55
CA VAL A 26 -5.14 6.51 -8.10
C VAL A 26 -4.41 5.48 -7.24
N GLY A 27 -4.31 4.22 -7.70
CA GLY A 27 -3.52 3.18 -7.04
C GLY A 27 -2.02 3.47 -7.09
N ASP A 28 -1.51 3.92 -8.24
CA ASP A 28 -0.10 4.29 -8.39
C ASP A 28 0.29 5.43 -7.45
N LEU A 29 -0.57 6.45 -7.35
CA LEU A 29 -0.35 7.59 -6.47
C LEU A 29 -0.34 7.20 -4.98
N GLN A 30 -1.21 6.27 -4.57
CA GLN A 30 -1.17 5.70 -3.22
C GLN A 30 0.10 4.91 -2.96
N ASN A 31 0.55 4.10 -3.93
CA ASN A 31 1.80 3.35 -3.84
C ASN A 31 3.01 4.30 -3.70
N ILE A 32 3.05 5.39 -4.46
CA ILE A 32 4.11 6.41 -4.36
C ILE A 32 4.13 7.04 -2.95
N ALA A 33 2.96 7.34 -2.37
CA ALA A 33 2.88 7.85 -1.00
C ALA A 33 3.44 6.84 0.03
N MET A 34 3.12 5.55 -0.11
CA MET A 34 3.67 4.49 0.74
C MET A 34 5.19 4.36 0.59
N ILE A 35 5.71 4.43 -0.64
CA ILE A 35 7.16 4.38 -0.90
C ILE A 35 7.88 5.55 -0.24
N PHE A 36 7.32 6.77 -0.31
CA PHE A 36 7.90 7.95 0.34
C PHE A 36 7.99 7.81 1.85
N ASP A 37 6.96 7.24 2.49
CA ASP A 37 6.97 6.98 3.93
C ASP A 37 8.04 5.95 4.30
N VAL A 38 8.09 4.81 3.60
CA VAL A 38 9.11 3.76 3.82
C VAL A 38 10.53 4.30 3.61
N ALA A 39 10.75 5.07 2.55
CA ALA A 39 12.04 5.66 2.23
C ALA A 39 12.47 6.70 3.28
N SER A 40 11.54 7.53 3.78
CA SER A 40 11.81 8.51 4.83
C SER A 40 12.18 7.82 6.15
N ARG A 41 11.45 6.78 6.55
CA ARG A 41 11.75 6.01 7.77
C ARG A 41 13.10 5.28 7.68
N ARG A 42 13.52 4.90 6.48
CA ARG A 42 14.81 4.24 6.23
C ARG A 42 15.98 5.21 6.05
N GLY A 43 15.73 6.53 6.04
CA GLY A 43 16.77 7.53 5.83
C GLY A 43 17.33 7.53 4.40
N ALA A 44 16.50 7.21 3.39
CA ALA A 44 16.93 7.19 1.99
C ALA A 44 17.26 8.58 1.42
N PHE A 45 16.80 9.64 2.07
CA PHE A 45 17.08 11.03 1.68
C PHE A 45 17.90 11.74 2.76
N LYS A 46 18.71 12.71 2.35
CA LYS A 46 19.52 13.50 3.28
C LYS A 46 18.69 14.61 3.94
N ALA A 47 19.24 15.19 5.01
CA ALA A 47 18.60 16.28 5.74
C ALA A 47 18.25 17.47 4.83
N ASP A 48 19.14 17.83 3.90
CA ASP A 48 18.94 18.94 2.97
C ASP A 48 17.75 18.74 2.02
N GLU A 49 17.36 17.49 1.76
CA GLU A 49 16.29 17.14 0.81
C GLU A 49 14.96 16.88 1.51
N MET A 50 14.98 16.56 2.81
CA MET A 50 13.81 16.19 3.60
C MET A 50 12.71 17.25 3.61
N ALA A 51 13.07 18.54 3.59
CA ALA A 51 12.10 19.62 3.53
C ALA A 51 11.28 19.59 2.21
N THR A 52 11.96 19.36 1.10
CA THR A 52 11.34 19.26 -0.23
C THR A 52 10.52 17.99 -0.35
N VAL A 53 11.07 16.84 0.07
CA VAL A 53 10.38 15.54 0.05
C VAL A 53 9.10 15.59 0.88
N GLY A 54 9.18 16.12 2.10
CA GLY A 54 8.01 16.30 2.97
C GLY A 54 6.94 17.21 2.36
N THR A 55 7.35 18.29 1.69
CA THR A 55 6.42 19.18 0.98
C THR A 55 5.68 18.46 -0.15
N VAL A 56 6.39 17.65 -0.95
CA VAL A 56 5.77 16.89 -2.04
C VAL A 56 4.84 15.80 -1.50
N TYR A 57 5.26 15.09 -0.44
CA TYR A 57 4.43 14.09 0.23
C TYR A 57 3.11 14.67 0.74
N ASN A 58 3.16 15.82 1.42
CA ASN A 58 1.97 16.49 1.94
C ASN A 58 1.01 16.93 0.82
N LYS A 59 1.54 17.46 -0.29
CA LYS A 59 0.73 17.82 -1.47
C LYS A 59 0.08 16.59 -2.11
N LEU A 60 0.82 15.49 -2.22
CA LEU A 60 0.30 14.22 -2.75
C LEU A 60 -0.84 13.68 -1.87
N LYS A 61 -0.68 13.70 -0.54
CA LYS A 61 -1.73 13.28 0.39
C LYS A 61 -2.97 14.15 0.27
N ALA A 62 -2.80 15.46 0.28
CA ALA A 62 -3.91 16.40 0.10
C ALA A 62 -4.65 16.16 -1.23
N PHE A 63 -3.92 15.93 -2.34
CA PHE A 63 -4.53 15.61 -3.62
C PHE A 63 -5.33 14.30 -3.56
N LEU A 64 -4.76 13.24 -3.00
CA LEU A 64 -5.44 11.96 -2.83
C LEU A 64 -6.71 12.07 -1.97
N ASP A 65 -6.71 12.93 -0.95
CA ASP A 65 -7.89 13.19 -0.11
C ASP A 65 -9.00 13.95 -0.85
N THR A 66 -8.67 14.73 -1.88
CA THR A 66 -9.67 15.40 -2.74
C THR A 66 -10.32 14.46 -3.76
N LEU A 67 -9.71 13.31 -4.04
CA LEU A 67 -10.26 12.35 -4.98
C LEU A 67 -11.35 11.51 -4.29
N PRO A 68 -12.41 11.13 -5.02
CA PRO A 68 -13.40 10.19 -4.49
C PRO A 68 -12.68 8.90 -4.09
N LYS A 69 -12.78 8.53 -2.82
CA LYS A 69 -12.20 7.29 -2.31
C LYS A 69 -12.88 6.13 -3.04
N PRO A 70 -12.14 5.22 -3.68
CA PRO A 70 -12.74 3.98 -4.15
C PRO A 70 -13.32 3.25 -2.95
N GLU A 71 -14.59 2.86 -3.01
CA GLU A 71 -15.23 1.99 -2.02
C GLU A 71 -14.47 0.67 -1.96
N GLY A 72 -13.57 0.54 -0.99
CA GLY A 72 -12.66 -0.59 -0.89
C GLY A 72 -11.38 -0.21 -0.16
N GLU A 73 -11.51 0.12 1.13
CA GLU A 73 -10.38 0.19 2.06
C GLU A 73 -9.64 -1.16 2.10
N PRO A 74 -8.32 -1.23 1.80
CA PRO A 74 -7.47 -2.07 2.60
C PRO A 74 -7.29 -1.33 3.94
N GLY A 75 -7.91 -1.87 4.98
CA GLY A 75 -7.82 -1.36 6.34
C GLY A 75 -6.37 -1.15 6.80
N PRO A 76 -6.16 -0.39 7.88
CA PRO A 76 -4.83 -0.11 8.40
C PRO A 76 -4.08 -1.42 8.60
N THR A 77 -2.95 -1.57 7.90
CA THR A 77 -1.96 -2.61 8.22
C THR A 77 -1.68 -2.50 9.71
N PRO A 78 -1.93 -3.56 10.50
CA PRO A 78 -1.58 -3.55 11.91
C PRO A 78 -0.12 -3.14 12.02
N GLN A 79 0.11 -2.06 12.75
CA GLN A 79 1.41 -1.82 13.35
C GLN A 79 1.63 -3.02 14.27
N THR A 80 2.34 -4.04 13.80
CA THR A 80 2.91 -5.04 14.69
C THR A 80 3.88 -4.26 15.58
N PRO A 81 3.62 -4.09 16.88
CA PRO A 81 4.63 -3.58 17.77
C PRO A 81 5.71 -4.66 17.82
N ALA A 82 6.86 -4.40 17.22
CA ALA A 82 8.03 -5.22 17.42
C ALA A 82 8.45 -5.06 18.89
N THR A 83 8.06 -6.05 19.68
CA THR A 83 8.82 -6.58 20.81
C THR A 83 9.22 -5.53 21.86
N GLU A 84 8.29 -5.23 22.76
CA GLU A 84 8.67 -5.07 24.17
C GLU A 84 9.36 -6.37 24.59
N MET A 85 10.67 -6.31 24.75
CA MET A 85 11.45 -7.31 25.44
C MET A 85 11.08 -7.18 26.93
N PRO A 86 10.39 -8.15 27.57
CA PRO A 86 10.28 -8.13 29.01
C PRO A 86 11.67 -8.42 29.56
N ALA A 87 12.34 -7.35 29.99
CA ALA A 87 13.39 -7.44 30.99
C ALA A 87 12.72 -7.77 32.32
N ASP A 88 12.44 -9.06 32.58
CA ASP A 88 12.21 -9.54 33.93
C ASP A 88 12.59 -11.02 34.05
N ALA A 89 13.40 -11.30 35.07
CA ALA A 89 14.19 -12.51 35.28
C ALA A 89 13.34 -13.74 35.69
N PRO A 90 13.98 -14.91 35.80
CA PRO A 90 14.07 -15.43 37.16
C PRO A 90 15.51 -15.69 37.55
N ALA A 91 15.84 -15.21 38.75
CA ALA A 91 17.04 -15.55 39.48
C ALA A 91 17.23 -17.06 39.52
N ILE A 92 18.37 -17.51 38.99
CA ILE A 92 18.95 -18.79 39.38
C ILE A 92 19.79 -18.56 40.65
N GLU A 93 19.78 -19.57 41.52
CA GLU A 93 20.49 -19.74 42.80
C GLU A 93 19.68 -19.36 44.05
N PRO A 94 19.64 -20.25 45.10
CA PRO A 94 20.73 -21.13 45.52
C PRO A 94 20.34 -22.62 45.66
N GLN A 95 21.19 -23.53 45.18
CA GLN A 95 21.19 -24.91 45.69
C GLN A 95 22.26 -25.00 46.78
N GLY A 96 21.81 -24.92 48.03
CA GLY A 96 22.56 -25.36 49.18
C GLY A 96 22.53 -26.88 49.34
N GLU A 97 23.58 -27.40 49.98
CA GLU A 97 23.68 -28.68 50.68
C GLU A 97 23.32 -29.96 49.92
N ASN A 98 24.36 -30.64 49.42
CA ASN A 98 24.58 -32.05 49.80
C ASN A 98 26.03 -32.48 49.49
N LYS A 99 26.95 -32.36 50.45
CA LYS A 99 27.99 -33.37 50.75
C LYS A 99 28.76 -33.05 52.03
#